data_AF-A0A3B0V5A5-F1
#
_entry.id   AF-A0A3B0V5A5-F1
#
_cell.length_a   1.000
_cell.length_b   1.000
_cell.length_c   1.000
_cell.angle_alpha   90.00
_cell.angle_beta   90.00
_cell.angle_gamma   90.00
#
_symmetry.space_group_name_H-M   'P 1'
#
loop_
_entity.id
_entity.type
_entity.pdbx_description
1 polymer ?
#
loop_
_entity_poly.entity_id
_entity_poly.type
_entity_poly.pdbx_seq_one_letter_code
_entity_poly.pdbx_strand_id
1 'polypeptide(L)'
;MTDKMRVYTKVLQMLKKQMPTTRQCFVVTLAMMISGIVTGKKAQLSVMSAQIPSRAKPESNERRMRRFVSNENVDKTVFYMPFAEMILQQLAAHTLYIAMDGSTVGRGCM
;
A
#
# COMPACT_ATOMS: atom_id res chain seq x y z
N MET A 1 11.78 3.90 -19.99
CA MET A 1 11.29 3.76 -18.60
C MET A 1 10.14 2.75 -18.61
N THR A 2 10.28 1.57 -18.02
CA THR A 2 9.23 0.53 -18.02
C THR A 2 7.98 1.00 -17.28
N ASP A 3 6.79 0.56 -17.70
CA ASP A 3 5.52 0.96 -17.08
C ASP A 3 5.50 0.73 -15.55
N LYS A 4 6.04 -0.41 -15.09
CA LYS A 4 6.22 -0.72 -13.67
C LYS A 4 7.04 0.32 -12.90
N MET A 5 8.10 0.86 -13.50
CA MET A 5 8.92 1.94 -12.92
C MET A 5 8.17 3.26 -12.83
N ARG A 6 7.30 3.53 -13.81
CA ARG A 6 6.46 4.73 -13.82
C ARG A 6 5.44 4.69 -12.69
N VAL A 7 4.72 3.57 -12.56
CA VAL A 7 3.76 3.33 -11.47
C VAL A 7 4.46 3.47 -10.12
N TYR A 8 5.57 2.76 -9.92
CA TYR A 8 6.33 2.82 -8.67
C TYR A 8 6.80 4.22 -8.31
N THR A 9 7.38 4.94 -9.27
CA THR A 9 7.88 6.31 -9.03
C THR A 9 6.75 7.24 -8.64
N LYS A 10 5.60 7.17 -9.33
CA LYS A 10 4.43 8.02 -9.03
C LYS A 10 3.84 7.72 -7.65
N VAL A 11 3.66 6.45 -7.32
CA VAL A 11 3.16 6.02 -6.00
C VAL A 11 4.12 6.49 -4.90
N LEU A 12 5.43 6.25 -5.07
CA LEU A 12 6.43 6.65 -4.08
C LEU A 12 6.45 8.18 -3.86
N GLN A 13 6.39 8.98 -4.93
CA GLN A 13 6.36 10.43 -4.84
C GLN A 13 5.12 10.92 -4.09
N MET A 14 3.96 10.35 -4.38
CA MET A 14 2.71 10.70 -3.71
C MET A 14 2.77 10.36 -2.21
N LEU A 15 3.20 9.14 -1.87
CA LEU A 15 3.29 8.72 -0.47
C LEU A 15 4.29 9.55 0.33
N LYS A 16 5.45 9.91 -0.23
CA LYS A 16 6.40 10.80 0.45
C LYS A 16 5.79 12.18 0.76
N LYS A 17 4.94 12.70 -0.13
CA LYS A 17 4.25 13.98 0.08
C LYS A 17 3.18 13.87 1.18
N GLN A 18 2.44 12.77 1.20
CA GLN A 18 1.33 12.56 2.16
C GLN A 18 1.79 12.09 3.54
N MET A 19 2.97 11.47 3.64
CA MET A 19 3.47 10.84 4.87
C MET A 19 4.88 11.35 5.24
N PRO A 20 5.07 12.67 5.45
CA PRO A 20 6.41 13.25 5.66
C PRO A 20 7.05 12.85 7.00
N THR A 21 6.24 12.56 8.02
CA THR A 21 6.71 12.16 9.36
C THR A 21 6.91 10.65 9.50
N THR A 22 6.41 9.86 8.55
CA THR A 22 6.53 8.40 8.58
C THR A 22 7.93 7.96 8.20
N ARG A 23 8.46 6.94 8.89
CA ARG A 23 9.79 6.38 8.60
C ARG A 23 9.92 6.03 7.12
N GLN A 24 10.94 6.58 6.47
CA GLN A 24 11.14 6.44 5.02
C GLN A 24 11.19 4.97 4.55
N CYS A 25 11.71 4.07 5.37
CA CYS A 25 11.76 2.63 5.06
C CYS A 25 10.37 2.00 4.93
N PHE A 26 9.40 2.46 5.71
CA PHE A 26 8.00 2.04 5.66
C PHE A 26 7.31 2.61 4.42
N VAL A 27 7.49 3.90 4.16
CA VAL A 27 6.94 4.57 2.96
C VAL A 27 7.42 3.87 1.68
N VAL A 28 8.70 3.52 1.59
CA VAL A 28 9.23 2.78 0.44
C VAL A 28 8.63 1.39 0.34
N THR A 29 8.49 0.66 1.46
CA THR A 29 7.92 -0.69 1.44
C THR A 29 6.45 -0.68 1.05
N LEU A 30 5.69 0.31 1.53
CA LEU A 30 4.30 0.53 1.14
C LEU A 30 4.18 0.86 -0.35
N ALA A 31 5.04 1.76 -0.86
CA ALA A 31 5.06 2.09 -2.29
C ALA A 31 5.32 0.86 -3.16
N MET A 32 6.27 0.01 -2.73
CA MET A 32 6.56 -1.27 -3.35
C MET A 32 5.32 -2.18 -3.38
N MET A 33 4.65 -2.37 -2.24
CA MET A 33 3.45 -3.22 -2.16
C MET A 33 2.30 -2.70 -3.03
N ILE A 34 1.95 -1.42 -2.94
CA ILE A 34 0.88 -0.81 -3.76
C ILE A 34 1.19 -0.99 -5.25
N SER A 35 2.43 -0.72 -5.66
CA SER A 35 2.85 -0.89 -7.06
C SER A 35 2.76 -2.34 -7.52
N GLY A 36 3.13 -3.29 -6.65
CA GLY A 36 3.01 -4.72 -6.89
C GLY A 36 1.55 -5.16 -7.04
N ILE A 37 0.63 -4.61 -6.26
CA ILE A 37 -0.83 -4.87 -6.39
C ILE A 37 -1.35 -4.30 -7.71
N VAL A 38 -1.05 -3.04 -8.03
CA VAL A 38 -1.56 -2.37 -9.23
C VAL A 38 -1.10 -3.08 -10.50
N THR A 39 0.16 -3.53 -10.53
CA THR A 39 0.74 -4.21 -11.70
C THR A 39 0.40 -5.70 -11.75
N GLY A 40 0.41 -6.38 -10.60
CA GLY A 40 0.18 -7.83 -10.49
C GLY A 40 -1.27 -8.25 -10.30
N LYS A 41 -2.17 -7.30 -9.98
CA LYS A 41 -3.60 -7.50 -9.67
C LYS A 41 -3.87 -8.54 -8.57
N LYS A 42 -2.86 -8.84 -7.74
CA LYS A 42 -2.91 -9.83 -6.66
C LYS A 42 -2.19 -9.29 -5.43
N ALA A 43 -2.77 -9.51 -4.26
CA ALA A 43 -2.22 -9.06 -2.97
C ALA A 43 -1.29 -10.09 -2.28
N GLN A 44 -0.95 -11.19 -2.97
CA GLN A 44 -0.01 -12.19 -2.44
C GLN A 44 1.42 -11.61 -2.42
N LEU A 45 2.11 -11.69 -1.28
CA LEU A 45 3.46 -11.10 -1.12
C LEU A 45 4.46 -11.59 -2.17
N SER A 46 4.43 -12.87 -2.51
CA SER A 46 5.28 -13.48 -3.53
C SER A 46 4.99 -12.97 -4.94
N VAL A 47 3.72 -12.68 -5.25
CA VAL A 47 3.35 -12.10 -6.54
C VAL A 47 3.75 -10.63 -6.59
N MET A 48 3.47 -9.86 -5.54
CA MET A 48 3.87 -8.45 -5.47
C MET A 48 5.38 -8.29 -5.61
N SER A 49 6.17 -9.11 -4.92
CA SER A 49 7.64 -9.03 -4.90
C SER A 49 8.28 -9.24 -6.28
N ALA A 50 7.65 -10.05 -7.13
CA ALA A 50 8.07 -10.30 -8.51
C ALA A 50 7.68 -9.17 -9.49
N GLN A 51 6.72 -8.32 -9.12
CA GLN A 51 6.20 -7.26 -9.99
C GLN A 51 6.84 -5.89 -9.74
N ILE A 52 7.64 -5.75 -8.70
CA ILE A 52 8.27 -4.47 -8.34
C ILE A 52 9.58 -4.30 -9.10
N PRO A 53 9.82 -3.10 -9.65
CA PRO A 53 11.09 -2.82 -10.28
C PRO A 53 12.15 -2.50 -9.21
N SER A 54 12.76 -3.54 -8.66
CA SER A 54 13.82 -3.49 -7.65
C SER A 54 15.07 -4.21 -8.16
N ARG A 55 16.26 -3.75 -7.74
CA ARG A 55 17.52 -4.46 -7.99
C ARG A 55 17.68 -5.69 -7.09
N ALA A 56 16.95 -5.76 -5.99
CA ALA A 56 17.00 -6.88 -5.06
C ALA A 56 16.18 -8.07 -5.60
N LYS A 57 16.62 -9.29 -5.26
CA LYS A 57 15.93 -10.53 -5.62
C LYS A 57 14.47 -10.53 -5.09
N PRO A 58 13.51 -11.13 -5.82
CA PRO A 58 12.11 -11.21 -5.39
C PRO A 58 11.93 -11.75 -3.97
N GLU A 59 12.70 -12.76 -3.55
CA GLU A 59 12.61 -13.36 -2.21
C GLU A 59 13.00 -12.36 -1.11
N SER A 60 13.99 -11.51 -1.38
CA SER A 60 14.41 -10.45 -0.46
C SER A 60 13.32 -9.39 -0.31
N ASN A 61 12.69 -9.00 -1.43
CA ASN A 61 11.57 -8.06 -1.43
C ASN A 61 10.36 -8.66 -0.70
N GLU A 62 10.05 -9.93 -0.90
CA GLU A 62 8.98 -10.62 -0.18
C GLU A 62 9.25 -10.63 1.33
N ARG A 63 10.47 -10.98 1.77
CA ARG A 63 10.84 -10.99 3.18
C ARG A 63 10.77 -9.59 3.79
N ARG A 64 11.09 -8.55 3.03
CA ARG A 64 10.90 -7.14 3.43
C ARG A 64 9.42 -6.82 3.64
N MET A 65 8.53 -7.19 2.72
CA MET A 65 7.10 -6.97 2.87
C MET A 65 6.50 -7.76 4.03
N ARG A 66 6.93 -9.01 4.21
CA ARG A 66 6.50 -9.86 5.32
C ARG A 66 6.82 -9.20 6.66
N ARG A 67 8.05 -8.70 6.82
CA ARG A 67 8.46 -7.94 8.00
C ARG A 67 7.64 -6.67 8.19
N PHE A 68 7.27 -5.98 7.10
CA PHE A 68 6.43 -4.79 7.19
C PHE A 68 5.01 -5.12 7.69
N VAL A 69 4.37 -6.15 7.13
CA VAL A 69 3.01 -6.57 7.50
C VAL A 69 2.93 -7.12 8.93
N SER A 70 3.99 -7.78 9.41
CA SER A 70 4.06 -8.34 10.76
C SER A 70 4.65 -7.40 11.81
N ASN A 71 4.95 -6.14 11.48
CA ASN A 71 5.57 -5.21 12.42
C ASN A 71 4.51 -4.47 13.23
N GLU A 72 4.52 -4.68 14.55
CA GLU A 72 3.58 -4.05 15.49
C GLU A 72 3.73 -2.53 15.55
N ASN A 73 4.89 -1.98 15.19
CA ASN A 73 5.12 -0.53 15.13
C ASN A 73 4.52 0.12 13.87
N VAL A 74 3.91 -0.66 12.98
CA VAL A 74 3.17 -0.15 11.82
C VAL A 74 1.71 0.03 12.22
N ASP A 75 1.37 1.24 12.67
CA ASP A 75 0.00 1.59 13.03
C ASP A 75 -0.88 1.74 11.79
N LYS A 76 -1.79 0.79 11.59
CA LYS A 76 -2.70 0.75 10.43
C LYS A 76 -3.49 2.06 10.30
N THR A 77 -3.98 2.63 11.40
CA THR A 77 -4.79 3.84 11.41
C THR A 77 -4.00 5.00 10.81
N VAL A 78 -2.75 5.18 11.25
CA VAL A 78 -1.84 6.22 10.73
C VAL A 78 -1.59 6.04 9.22
N PHE A 79 -1.47 4.82 8.74
CA PHE A 79 -1.24 4.54 7.33
C PHE A 79 -2.48 4.75 6.44
N TYR A 80 -3.69 4.54 6.97
CA TYR A 80 -4.94 4.78 6.22
C TYR A 80 -5.41 6.24 6.26
N MET A 81 -5.10 6.97 7.33
CA MET A 81 -5.66 8.30 7.59
C MET A 81 -5.47 9.32 6.45
N PRO A 82 -4.27 9.47 5.83
CA PRO A 82 -4.08 10.47 4.78
C PRO A 82 -4.99 10.25 3.56
N PHE A 83 -5.35 9.00 3.29
CA PHE A 83 -6.26 8.67 2.19
C PHE A 83 -7.71 8.93 2.57
N ALA A 84 -8.11 8.59 3.80
CA ALA A 84 -9.45 8.87 4.31
C ALA A 84 -9.72 10.38 4.31
N GLU A 85 -8.78 11.18 4.83
CA GLU A 85 -8.87 12.65 4.81
C GLU A 85 -8.98 13.19 3.38
N MET A 86 -8.13 12.71 2.47
CA MET A 86 -8.17 13.14 1.07
C MET A 86 -9.52 12.85 0.41
N ILE A 87 -10.10 11.66 0.63
CA ILE A 87 -11.41 11.29 0.09
C ILE A 87 -12.50 12.19 0.68
N LEU A 88 -12.51 12.38 1.99
CA LEU A 88 -13.50 13.22 2.67
C LEU A 88 -13.42 14.67 2.22
N GLN A 89 -12.22 15.23 2.09
CA GLN A 89 -12.03 16.60 1.61
C GLN A 89 -12.55 16.80 0.18
N GLN A 90 -12.30 15.84 -0.71
CA GLN A 90 -12.77 15.94 -2.10
C GLN A 90 -14.28 15.76 -2.24
N LEU A 91 -14.91 15.03 -1.32
CA LEU A 91 -16.34 14.76 -1.37
C LEU A 91 -17.17 15.64 -0.43
N ALA A 92 -16.54 16.51 0.37
CA ALA A 92 -17.21 17.33 1.39
C ALA A 92 -18.29 18.26 0.84
N ALA A 93 -18.17 18.67 -0.43
CA ALA A 93 -19.13 19.55 -1.10
C ALA A 93 -20.37 18.80 -1.64
N HIS A 94 -20.41 17.47 -1.51
CA HIS A 94 -21.47 16.62 -2.07
C HIS A 94 -22.20 15.86 -0.95
N THR A 95 -23.44 15.48 -1.21
CA THR A 95 -24.15 14.55 -0.32
C THR A 95 -23.42 13.21 -0.29
N LEU A 96 -22.95 12.82 0.90
CA LEU A 96 -22.25 11.56 1.13
C LEU A 96 -23.25 10.46 1.49
N TYR A 97 -23.26 9.38 0.71
CA TYR A 97 -23.96 8.15 1.05
C TYR A 97 -22.96 7.17 1.64
N ILE A 98 -23.17 6.78 2.90
CA ILE A 98 -22.32 5.80 3.58
C ILE A 98 -22.95 4.42 3.40
N ALA A 99 -22.35 3.60 2.54
CA ALA A 99 -22.66 2.19 2.44
C ALA A 99 -21.76 1.42 3.42
N MET A 100 -22.36 0.80 4.44
CA MET A 100 -21.65 -0.05 5.40
C MET A 100 -21.98 -1.51 5.12
N ASP A 101 -20.95 -2.31 4.90
CA ASP A 101 -21.04 -3.75 4.73
C ASP A 101 -19.87 -4.43 5.46
N GLY A 102 -20.06 -5.68 5.86
CA GLY A 102 -19.09 -6.47 6.61
C GLY A 102 -18.62 -7.68 5.80
N SER A 103 -17.31 -7.80 5.61
CA SER A 103 -16.71 -8.98 4.97
C SER A 103 -15.70 -9.65 5.90
N THR A 104 -15.68 -10.98 5.92
CA THR A 104 -14.67 -11.76 6.64
C THR A 104 -13.50 -12.09 5.71
N VAL A 105 -12.27 -11.88 6.18
CA VAL A 105 -11.05 -12.23 5.44
C VAL A 105 -10.25 -13.27 6.23
N GLY A 106 -10.17 -14.50 5.70
CA GLY A 106 -9.50 -15.64 6.33
C GLY A 106 -10.01 -16.98 5.75
N ARG A 107 -9.23 -18.06 5.88
CA ARG A 107 -9.74 -19.41 5.54
C ARG A 107 -10.57 -19.93 6.72
N GLY A 108 -11.90 -19.84 6.62
CA GLY A 108 -12.83 -20.58 7.48
C GLY A 108 -13.02 -20.07 8.91
N CYS A 109 -13.19 -18.76 9.12
CA CYS A 109 -13.50 -18.22 10.45
C CYS A 109 -14.89 -17.53 10.45
N MET A 110 -15.91 -18.29 10.86
CA MET A 110 -16.68 -17.89 12.04
C MET A 110 -15.96 -18.44 13.27
#